data_AF-A0A1T1GW85-F1
#
_entry.id   AF-A0A1T1GW85-F1
#
_cell.length_a   1.000
_cell.length_b   1.000
_cell.length_c   1.000
_cell.angle_alpha   90.00
_cell.angle_beta   90.00
_cell.angle_gamma   90.00
#
_symmetry.space_group_name_H-M   'P 1'
#
loop_
_entity.id
_entity.type
_entity.pdbx_description
1 polymer ?
#
loop_
_entity_poly.entity_id
_entity_poly.type
_entity_poly.pdbx_seq_one_letter_code
_entity_poly.pdbx_strand_id
1 'polypeptide(L)'
;MHSDSPRDNSPNSVTTTSSIHDLNNLLEHYQSKLNDAVEEAENQDTIEKGNIHNYEFDRKKLKPRTLNFTNGTSIHVKQSLIKITSQIDFMNVSFDTTKATQRSYIKKFLTEKMGKKHFITQEYSDNVTANTDNLASCTFNIRIHDVNNKKCIHKIVHALKKNYGAYNFRIKCIELAHDFYNAPPEFLTALFKSIQFDADAHSIRVFRLKGENQTIPYEPIRFKNLLLQGFNIGVNDYRKDDVYYHFYFKKTDYNKRPLPHEEWRLRAEVRLSNLNHALEDLSNLVKSGFKKLTFTQLADTATTEQRKFYSLYIRPYGQKLSSPILKNGHYRDFKNFICTNQNLNERLRESVKNLSNKF
;
A
#
# COMPACT_ATOMS: atom_id res chain seq x y z
N MET A 1 -47.32 -13.66 -34.77
CA MET A 1 -47.27 -12.20 -34.55
C MET A 1 -47.91 -11.92 -33.21
N HIS A 2 -47.14 -11.96 -32.13
CA HIS A 2 -47.56 -11.46 -30.82
C HIS A 2 -46.99 -10.05 -30.69
N SER A 3 -47.87 -9.06 -30.72
CA SER A 3 -47.54 -7.67 -30.46
C SER A 3 -47.49 -7.46 -28.95
N ASP A 4 -46.28 -7.42 -28.40
CA ASP A 4 -46.06 -6.90 -27.05
C ASP A 4 -46.48 -5.43 -27.01
N SER A 5 -47.38 -5.12 -26.09
CA SER A 5 -47.83 -3.75 -25.84
C SER A 5 -46.70 -2.94 -25.17
N PRO A 6 -46.49 -1.68 -25.53
CA PRO A 6 -45.43 -0.87 -24.94
C PRO A 6 -45.75 -0.59 -23.47
N ARG A 7 -44.75 -0.78 -22.60
CA ARG A 7 -44.82 -0.34 -21.20
C ARG A 7 -44.93 1.17 -21.18
N ASP A 8 -46.09 1.66 -20.75
CA ASP A 8 -46.39 3.07 -20.57
C ASP A 8 -45.50 3.63 -19.45
N ASN A 9 -44.57 4.52 -19.85
CA ASN A 9 -43.62 5.22 -18.98
C ASN A 9 -44.03 6.70 -18.84
N SER A 10 -45.33 6.97 -18.79
CA SER A 10 -45.83 8.32 -18.53
C SER A 10 -45.76 8.65 -17.03
N PRO A 11 -45.30 9.87 -16.64
CA PRO A 11 -45.33 10.28 -15.25
C PRO A 11 -46.78 10.49 -14.84
N ASN A 12 -47.25 9.75 -13.84
CA ASN A 12 -48.57 9.96 -13.23
C ASN A 12 -48.69 11.44 -12.81
N SER A 13 -49.45 12.21 -13.59
CA SER A 13 -49.64 13.64 -13.39
C SER A 13 -50.46 13.89 -12.13
N VAL A 14 -49.90 14.66 -11.19
CA VAL A 14 -50.61 15.12 -10.00
C VAL A 14 -51.71 16.10 -10.41
N THR A 15 -52.96 15.80 -10.03
CA THR A 15 -54.09 16.73 -10.18
C THR A 15 -54.45 17.31 -8.82
N THR A 16 -55.12 18.47 -8.81
CA THR A 16 -55.52 19.23 -7.61
C THR A 16 -56.51 18.49 -6.68
N THR A 17 -56.87 17.25 -7.01
CA THR A 17 -57.81 16.39 -6.26
C THR A 17 -57.15 15.12 -5.67
N SER A 18 -55.84 14.92 -5.81
CA SER A 18 -55.15 13.76 -5.24
C SER A 18 -55.25 13.76 -3.71
N SER A 19 -55.61 12.62 -3.11
CA SER A 19 -55.71 12.52 -1.65
C SER A 19 -54.32 12.67 -1.02
N ILE A 20 -54.26 13.14 0.24
CA ILE A 20 -53.01 13.22 1.01
C ILE A 20 -52.29 11.85 1.06
N HIS A 21 -53.06 10.76 1.06
CA HIS A 21 -52.52 9.40 1.02
C HIS A 21 -51.82 9.08 -0.31
N ASP A 22 -52.42 9.48 -1.44
CA ASP A 22 -51.82 9.28 -2.77
C ASP A 22 -50.53 10.09 -2.94
N LEU A 23 -50.51 11.33 -2.42
CA LEU A 23 -49.33 12.18 -2.40
C LEU A 23 -48.19 11.59 -1.55
N ASN A 24 -48.50 11.05 -0.36
CA ASN A 24 -47.51 10.40 0.48
C ASN A 24 -46.95 9.13 -0.18
N ASN A 25 -47.81 8.30 -0.79
CA ASN A 25 -47.37 7.10 -1.51
C ASN A 25 -46.47 7.44 -2.70
N LEU A 26 -46.78 8.51 -3.45
CA LEU A 26 -45.94 9.01 -4.55
C LEU A 26 -44.58 9.51 -4.04
N LEU A 27 -44.57 10.20 -2.90
CA LEU A 27 -43.36 10.76 -2.29
C LEU A 27 -42.46 9.66 -1.73
N GLU A 28 -43.02 8.64 -1.08
CA GLU A 28 -42.31 7.44 -0.63
C GLU A 28 -41.72 6.66 -1.82
N HIS A 29 -42.50 6.46 -2.88
CA HIS A 29 -42.02 5.79 -4.10
C HIS A 29 -40.90 6.57 -4.79
N TYR A 30 -41.00 7.89 -4.84
CA TYR A 30 -39.95 8.75 -5.38
C TYR A 30 -38.67 8.67 -4.54
N GLN A 31 -38.80 8.74 -3.20
CA GLN A 31 -37.68 8.60 -2.28
C GLN A 31 -37.00 7.22 -2.42
N SER A 32 -37.77 6.14 -2.54
CA SER A 32 -37.23 4.79 -2.76
C SER A 32 -36.43 4.72 -4.06
N LYS A 33 -36.99 5.20 -5.17
CA LYS A 33 -36.26 5.23 -6.46
C LYS A 33 -35.00 6.08 -6.42
N LEU A 34 -35.04 7.20 -5.70
CA LEU A 34 -33.88 8.05 -5.52
C LEU A 34 -32.78 7.33 -4.72
N ASN A 35 -33.15 6.61 -3.66
CA ASN A 35 -32.21 5.82 -2.86
C ASN A 35 -31.55 4.71 -3.69
N ASP A 36 -32.32 3.98 -4.50
CA ASP A 36 -31.79 2.93 -5.38
C ASP A 36 -30.79 3.51 -6.40
N ALA A 37 -31.14 4.67 -7.00
CA ALA A 37 -30.27 5.34 -7.96
C ALA A 37 -28.98 5.89 -7.32
N VAL A 38 -29.06 6.37 -6.07
CA VAL A 38 -27.89 6.80 -5.30
C VAL A 38 -26.99 5.61 -4.99
N GLU A 39 -27.54 4.49 -4.54
CA GLU A 39 -26.77 3.28 -4.24
C GLU A 39 -26.09 2.73 -5.51
N GLU A 40 -26.79 2.70 -6.64
CA GLU A 40 -26.22 2.29 -7.93
C GLU A 40 -25.06 3.22 -8.35
N ALA A 41 -25.22 4.53 -8.20
CA ALA A 41 -24.19 5.51 -8.50
C ALA A 41 -22.96 5.37 -7.59
N GLU A 42 -23.14 5.15 -6.29
CA GLU A 42 -22.04 4.92 -5.35
C GLU A 42 -21.28 3.62 -5.63
N ASN A 43 -22.00 2.57 -6.02
CA ASN A 43 -21.41 1.30 -6.42
C ASN A 43 -20.57 1.47 -7.70
N GLN A 44 -21.11 2.18 -8.69
CA GLN A 44 -20.40 2.46 -9.94
C GLN A 44 -19.16 3.33 -9.71
N ASP A 45 -19.25 4.39 -8.91
CA ASP A 45 -18.10 5.23 -8.52
C ASP A 45 -17.02 4.42 -7.80
N THR A 46 -17.42 3.51 -6.90
CA THR A 46 -16.50 2.62 -6.19
C THR A 46 -15.79 1.65 -7.15
N ILE A 47 -16.51 1.09 -8.12
CA ILE A 47 -15.95 0.22 -9.17
C ILE A 47 -14.92 0.99 -10.00
N GLU A 48 -15.28 2.19 -10.45
CA GLU A 48 -14.42 3.04 -11.28
C GLU A 48 -13.15 3.45 -10.52
N LYS A 49 -13.28 3.92 -9.28
CA LYS A 49 -12.12 4.24 -8.44
C LYS A 49 -11.34 2.98 -8.02
N GLY A 50 -11.92 1.80 -8.09
CA GLY A 50 -11.21 0.53 -7.90
C GLY A 50 -10.24 0.16 -9.05
N ASN A 51 -10.14 0.96 -10.10
CA ASN A 51 -9.37 0.67 -11.29
C ASN A 51 -8.15 1.59 -11.45
N ILE A 52 -6.95 1.00 -11.55
CA ILE A 52 -5.69 1.77 -11.57
C ILE A 52 -5.54 2.71 -12.78
N HIS A 53 -6.23 2.44 -13.89
CA HIS A 53 -6.16 3.25 -15.11
C HIS A 53 -6.93 4.57 -15.01
N ASN A 54 -7.79 4.73 -13.99
CA ASN A 54 -8.56 5.96 -13.77
C ASN A 54 -7.79 7.02 -12.97
N TYR A 55 -6.52 6.76 -12.67
CA TYR A 55 -5.69 7.64 -11.85
C TYR A 55 -4.57 8.30 -12.65
N GLU A 56 -4.42 9.60 -12.41
CA GLU A 56 -3.31 10.40 -12.90
C GLU A 56 -2.35 10.74 -11.75
N PHE A 57 -1.06 10.75 -12.06
CA PHE A 57 0.02 11.00 -11.12
C PHE A 57 0.76 12.27 -11.50
N ASP A 58 1.20 13.03 -10.49
CA ASP A 58 1.75 14.37 -10.73
C ASP A 58 2.92 14.38 -11.74
N ARG A 59 2.75 15.13 -12.84
CA ARG A 59 3.83 15.41 -13.81
C ARG A 59 4.32 16.85 -13.85
N LYS A 60 3.48 17.80 -13.46
CA LYS A 60 3.68 19.26 -13.35
C LYS A 60 2.31 19.81 -12.90
N LYS A 61 2.28 21.00 -12.29
CA LYS A 61 1.06 21.70 -11.84
C LYS A 61 -0.07 21.58 -12.88
N LEU A 62 -1.15 20.88 -12.54
CA LEU A 62 -2.38 20.93 -13.34
C LEU A 62 -2.99 22.32 -13.26
N LYS A 63 -3.48 22.81 -14.40
CA LYS A 63 -4.38 23.96 -14.40
C LYS A 63 -5.72 23.51 -13.80
N PRO A 64 -6.38 24.33 -12.96
CA PRO A 64 -7.71 24.01 -12.46
C PRO A 64 -8.66 23.63 -13.62
N ARG A 65 -9.49 22.60 -13.42
CA ARG A 65 -10.51 22.23 -14.41
C ARG A 65 -11.73 23.09 -14.17
N THR A 66 -12.18 23.81 -15.19
CA THR A 66 -13.45 24.55 -15.14
C THR A 66 -14.56 23.64 -15.64
N LEU A 67 -15.58 23.41 -14.80
CA LEU A 67 -16.82 22.77 -15.21
C LEU A 67 -17.83 23.87 -15.54
N ASN A 68 -18.31 23.88 -16.79
CA ASN A 68 -19.34 24.81 -17.24
C ASN A 68 -20.68 24.09 -17.23
N PHE A 69 -21.67 24.68 -16.57
CA PHE A 69 -23.03 24.17 -16.51
C PHE A 69 -23.88 24.87 -17.57
N THR A 70 -24.93 24.20 -18.03
CA THR A 70 -25.88 24.72 -19.05
C THR A 70 -26.57 26.00 -18.62
N ASN A 71 -26.63 26.28 -17.30
CA ASN A 71 -27.15 27.53 -16.74
C ASN A 71 -26.13 28.69 -16.74
N GLY A 72 -24.97 28.53 -17.38
CA GLY A 72 -23.91 29.54 -17.47
C GLY A 72 -22.97 29.60 -16.25
N THR A 73 -23.21 28.79 -15.22
CA THR A 73 -22.33 28.73 -14.03
C THR A 73 -21.03 28.02 -14.38
N SER A 74 -19.91 28.51 -13.87
CA SER A 74 -18.60 27.85 -13.96
C SER A 74 -18.07 27.53 -12.57
N ILE A 75 -17.62 26.30 -12.33
CA ILE A 75 -16.93 25.92 -11.09
C ILE A 75 -15.47 25.59 -11.43
N HIS A 76 -14.54 26.25 -10.75
CA HIS A 76 -13.12 25.89 -10.79
C HIS A 76 -12.85 24.74 -9.82
N VAL A 77 -12.69 23.54 -10.37
CA VAL A 77 -12.33 22.35 -9.61
C VAL A 77 -10.81 22.32 -9.45
N LYS A 78 -10.35 22.46 -8.20
CA LYS A 78 -8.95 22.26 -7.85
C LYS A 78 -8.59 20.79 -8.06
N GLN A 79 -7.81 20.49 -9.09
CA GLN A 79 -7.31 19.15 -9.31
C GLN A 79 -6.13 18.89 -8.36
N SER A 80 -6.29 17.95 -7.42
CA SER A 80 -5.18 17.43 -6.63
C SER A 80 -4.73 16.11 -7.20
N LEU A 81 -3.55 16.10 -7.83
CA LEU A 81 -2.91 14.87 -8.27
C LEU A 81 -2.49 14.02 -7.07
N ILE A 82 -2.45 12.71 -7.29
CA ILE A 82 -1.85 11.79 -6.32
C ILE A 82 -0.36 12.09 -6.27
N LYS A 83 0.10 12.57 -5.10
CA LYS A 83 1.52 12.80 -4.82
C LYS A 83 2.12 11.54 -4.23
N ILE A 84 3.25 11.12 -4.77
CA ILE A 84 3.96 9.90 -4.36
C ILE A 84 5.24 10.28 -3.64
N THR A 85 5.49 9.66 -2.49
CA THR A 85 6.81 9.72 -1.83
C THR A 85 7.26 8.34 -1.38
N SER A 86 8.55 8.05 -1.51
CA SER A 86 9.16 6.79 -1.09
C SER A 86 10.00 7.01 0.16
N GLN A 87 9.97 6.06 1.10
CA GLN A 87 10.80 6.10 2.29
C GLN A 87 11.17 4.69 2.78
N ILE A 88 12.14 4.65 3.70
CA ILE A 88 12.43 3.48 4.52
C ILE A 88 11.66 3.67 5.83
N ASP A 89 10.64 2.85 6.09
CA ASP A 89 9.86 2.96 7.32
C ASP A 89 10.70 2.52 8.53
N PHE A 90 11.33 1.35 8.40
CA PHE A 90 12.39 0.94 9.32
C PHE A 90 13.41 0.01 8.66
N MET A 91 14.54 -0.17 9.33
CA MET A 91 15.47 -1.26 9.04
C MET A 91 16.02 -1.87 10.33
N ASN A 92 16.33 -3.16 10.28
CA ASN A 92 16.99 -3.89 11.33
C ASN A 92 18.46 -4.10 10.95
N VAL A 93 19.38 -3.69 11.83
CA VAL A 93 20.82 -3.84 11.64
C VAL A 93 21.37 -4.72 12.75
N SER A 94 22.01 -5.83 12.38
CA SER A 94 22.80 -6.62 13.32
C SER A 94 24.20 -6.03 13.49
N PHE A 95 24.80 -6.23 14.65
CA PHE A 95 26.20 -5.91 14.92
C PHE A 95 26.74 -6.77 16.07
N ASP A 96 28.05 -6.96 16.07
CA ASP A 96 28.77 -7.70 17.10
C ASP A 96 29.48 -6.73 18.04
N THR A 97 29.68 -7.10 19.30
CA THR A 97 30.47 -6.30 20.27
C THR A 97 31.76 -7.02 20.64
N THR A 98 32.86 -6.27 20.74
CA THR A 98 34.15 -6.81 21.21
C THR A 98 34.19 -7.02 22.72
N LYS A 99 33.27 -6.42 23.47
CA LYS A 99 33.14 -6.57 24.91
C LYS A 99 31.82 -7.27 25.23
N ALA A 100 31.85 -8.16 26.22
CA ALA A 100 30.64 -8.69 26.82
C ALA A 100 29.78 -7.51 27.33
N THR A 101 28.53 -7.47 26.89
CA THR A 101 27.59 -6.41 27.26
C THR A 101 26.17 -6.96 27.25
N GLN A 102 25.25 -6.20 27.81
CA GLN A 102 23.84 -6.57 27.88
C GLN A 102 23.00 -5.67 26.99
N ARG A 103 21.98 -6.26 26.36
CA ARG A 103 20.99 -5.53 25.56
C ARG A 103 20.35 -4.36 26.33
N SER A 104 20.14 -4.51 27.63
CA SER A 104 19.58 -3.46 28.52
C SER A 104 20.44 -2.20 28.54
N TYR A 105 21.77 -2.35 28.65
CA TYR A 105 22.72 -1.23 28.70
C TYR A 105 22.80 -0.48 27.37
N ILE A 106 22.90 -1.22 26.26
CA ILE A 106 22.89 -0.60 24.92
C ILE A 106 21.60 0.19 24.71
N LYS A 107 20.45 -0.41 25.06
CA LYS A 107 19.14 0.23 24.92
C LYS A 107 19.03 1.51 25.75
N LYS A 108 19.45 1.48 27.01
CA LYS A 108 19.43 2.65 27.91
C LYS A 108 20.28 3.78 27.33
N PHE A 109 21.53 3.47 27.00
CA PHE A 109 22.48 4.42 26.43
C PHE A 109 21.97 5.08 25.14
N LEU A 110 21.48 4.29 24.17
CA LEU A 110 20.97 4.85 22.92
C LEU A 110 19.71 5.69 23.13
N THR A 111 18.85 5.30 24.08
CA THR A 111 17.64 6.06 24.40
C THR A 111 17.99 7.43 24.99
N GLU A 112 18.92 7.47 25.95
CA GLU A 112 19.41 8.71 26.57
C GLU A 112 20.11 9.60 25.54
N LYS A 113 20.99 9.03 24.71
CA LYS A 113 21.82 9.80 23.77
C LYS A 113 21.03 10.35 22.58
N MET A 114 20.01 9.63 22.12
CA MET A 114 19.26 9.99 20.91
C MET A 114 17.89 10.60 21.20
N GLY A 115 17.46 10.63 22.47
CA GLY A 115 16.15 11.17 22.87
C GLY A 115 14.95 10.35 22.38
N LYS A 116 15.15 9.13 21.88
CA LYS A 116 14.10 8.24 21.38
C LYS A 116 14.32 6.80 21.80
N LYS A 117 13.23 6.09 22.13
CA LYS A 117 13.29 4.66 22.52
C LYS A 117 13.69 3.82 21.32
N HIS A 118 14.69 2.95 21.51
CA HIS A 118 15.14 2.00 20.49
C HIS A 118 14.66 0.58 20.81
N PHE A 119 14.29 -0.17 19.78
CA PHE A 119 14.05 -1.60 19.89
C PHE A 119 15.34 -2.34 19.57
N ILE A 120 15.82 -3.11 20.54
CA ILE A 120 17.04 -3.91 20.45
C ILE A 120 16.73 -5.31 20.94
N THR A 121 17.17 -6.33 20.21
CA THR A 121 17.16 -7.74 20.60
C THR A 121 18.59 -8.28 20.63
N GLN A 122 18.82 -9.26 21.49
CA GLN A 122 20.05 -10.05 21.46
C GLN A 122 19.79 -11.28 20.63
N GLU A 123 20.70 -11.59 19.71
CA GLU A 123 20.67 -12.82 18.94
C GLU A 123 21.43 -13.88 19.75
N TYR A 124 20.76 -14.97 20.10
CA TYR A 124 21.39 -16.13 20.73
C TYR A 124 21.65 -17.14 19.61
N SER A 125 22.89 -17.56 19.40
CA SER A 125 23.17 -18.68 18.52
C SER A 125 22.97 -19.98 19.30
N ASP A 126 22.11 -20.85 18.78
CA ASP A 126 21.86 -22.17 19.38
C ASP A 126 23.05 -23.15 19.21
N ASN A 127 24.12 -22.73 18.51
CA ASN A 127 25.28 -23.55 18.15
C ASN A 127 26.59 -23.12 18.82
N VAL A 128 26.56 -22.57 20.05
CA VAL A 128 27.79 -22.45 20.84
C VAL A 128 27.98 -23.73 21.63
N THR A 129 28.59 -24.74 20.99
CA THR A 129 29.37 -25.71 21.74
C THR A 129 30.40 -24.93 22.55
N ALA A 130 30.30 -25.07 23.87
CA ALA A 130 31.15 -24.41 24.84
C ALA A 130 32.61 -24.84 24.65
N ASN A 131 33.33 -24.17 23.76
CA ASN A 131 34.77 -24.09 23.80
C ASN A 131 35.14 -22.70 24.32
N THR A 132 35.39 -22.70 25.61
CA THR A 132 36.07 -21.67 26.40
C THR A 132 37.35 -21.23 25.70
N ASP A 133 37.44 -19.92 25.41
CA ASP A 133 38.67 -19.08 25.40
C ASP A 133 38.61 -17.90 24.41
N ASN A 134 37.51 -17.71 23.67
CA ASN A 134 37.31 -16.50 22.89
C ASN A 134 36.27 -15.58 23.55
N LEU A 135 36.75 -14.41 23.97
CA LEU A 135 36.02 -13.24 24.47
C LEU A 135 34.59 -13.19 23.90
N ALA A 136 33.58 -13.42 24.74
CA ALA A 136 32.19 -13.61 24.31
C ALA A 136 31.66 -12.41 23.50
N SER A 137 31.77 -12.50 22.17
CA SER A 137 31.15 -11.55 21.27
C SER A 137 29.65 -11.74 21.36
N CYS A 138 28.93 -10.66 21.61
CA CYS A 138 27.48 -10.68 21.65
C CYS A 138 26.95 -10.03 20.37
N THR A 139 26.05 -10.73 19.68
CA THR A 139 25.36 -10.20 18.50
C THR A 139 24.04 -9.57 18.93
N PHE A 140 23.80 -8.34 18.46
CA PHE A 140 22.58 -7.60 18.73
C PHE A 140 21.95 -7.13 17.43
N ASN A 141 20.62 -7.02 17.44
CA ASN A 141 19.85 -6.45 16.35
C ASN A 141 19.16 -5.17 16.82
N ILE A 142 19.40 -4.06 16.12
CA ILE A 142 18.72 -2.78 16.39
C ILE A 142 17.77 -2.43 15.26
N ARG A 143 16.53 -2.11 15.62
CA ARG A 143 15.57 -1.48 14.70
C ARG A 143 15.75 0.03 14.70
N ILE A 144 15.90 0.58 13.50
CA ILE A 144 16.03 2.01 13.24
C ILE A 144 14.81 2.43 12.42
N HIS A 145 13.95 3.26 13.02
CA HIS A 145 12.78 3.86 12.37
C HIS A 145 13.12 5.20 11.69
N ASP A 146 12.28 5.59 10.72
CA ASP A 146 12.31 6.88 10.02
C ASP A 146 13.70 7.17 9.42
N VAL A 147 14.22 6.21 8.66
CA VAL A 147 15.57 6.26 8.09
C VAL A 147 15.56 7.21 6.89
N ASN A 148 15.85 8.48 7.17
CA ASN A 148 15.74 9.55 6.18
C ASN A 148 16.99 9.79 5.32
N ASN A 149 18.17 9.47 5.87
CA ASN A 149 19.46 9.67 5.20
C ASN A 149 20.59 8.91 5.91
N LYS A 150 21.76 8.86 5.28
CA LYS A 150 22.97 8.22 5.82
C LYS A 150 23.42 8.75 7.19
N LYS A 151 23.22 10.05 7.46
CA LYS A 151 23.65 10.68 8.73
C LYS A 151 22.92 10.07 9.93
N CYS A 152 21.63 9.73 9.77
CA CYS A 152 20.85 9.06 10.82
C CYS A 152 21.47 7.72 11.23
N ILE A 153 21.93 6.94 10.25
CA ILE A 153 22.55 5.63 10.46
C ILE A 153 23.94 5.80 11.08
N HIS A 154 24.75 6.70 10.52
CA HIS A 154 26.10 6.96 11.02
C HIS A 154 26.12 7.41 12.49
N LYS A 155 25.17 8.22 12.94
CA LYS A 155 25.08 8.63 14.35
C LYS A 155 24.95 7.43 15.29
N ILE A 156 24.11 6.46 14.93
CA ILE A 156 23.89 5.23 15.73
C ILE A 156 25.13 4.34 15.66
N VAL A 157 25.65 4.06 14.45
CA VAL A 157 26.84 3.22 14.24
C VAL A 157 28.06 3.79 14.97
N HIS A 158 28.30 5.10 14.88
CA HIS A 158 29.41 5.76 15.57
C HIS A 158 29.27 5.66 17.09
N ALA A 159 28.06 5.87 17.63
CA ALA A 159 27.82 5.73 19.07
C ALA A 159 28.07 4.30 19.56
N LEU A 160 27.65 3.29 18.80
CA LEU A 160 27.87 1.89 19.10
C LEU A 160 29.35 1.50 19.01
N LYS A 161 30.05 1.90 17.94
CA LYS A 161 31.50 1.72 17.76
C LYS A 161 32.28 2.29 18.95
N LYS A 162 32.02 3.56 19.30
CA LYS A 162 32.78 4.28 20.33
C LYS A 162 32.57 3.72 21.74
N ASN A 163 31.36 3.26 22.08
CA ASN A 163 31.02 2.90 23.47
C ASN A 163 31.05 1.39 23.73
N TYR A 164 30.85 0.57 22.70
CA TYR A 164 30.74 -0.89 22.83
C TYR A 164 31.71 -1.67 21.94
N GLY A 165 32.57 -0.97 21.19
CA GLY A 165 33.46 -1.61 20.23
C GLY A 165 32.67 -2.36 19.14
N ALA A 166 31.49 -1.86 18.78
CA ALA A 166 30.61 -2.57 17.85
C ALA A 166 31.20 -2.67 16.44
N TYR A 167 31.08 -3.83 15.79
CA TYR A 167 31.60 -4.09 14.45
C TYR A 167 30.66 -5.01 13.66
N ASN A 168 31.04 -5.33 12.41
CA ASN A 168 30.29 -6.24 11.54
C ASN A 168 28.80 -5.87 11.37
N PHE A 169 28.53 -4.61 11.00
CA PHE A 169 27.16 -4.15 10.82
C PHE A 169 26.54 -4.75 9.56
N ARG A 170 25.40 -5.46 9.71
CA ARG A 170 24.68 -6.09 8.59
C ARG A 170 23.20 -5.75 8.60
N ILE A 171 22.63 -5.42 7.45
CA ILE A 171 21.20 -5.21 7.29
C ILE A 171 20.53 -6.59 7.23
N LYS A 172 19.64 -6.86 8.19
CA LYS A 172 18.91 -8.14 8.32
C LYS A 172 17.46 -8.05 7.85
N CYS A 173 16.87 -6.86 7.96
CA CYS A 173 15.52 -6.61 7.47
C CYS A 173 15.38 -5.12 7.10
N ILE A 174 14.57 -4.83 6.09
CA ILE A 174 14.21 -3.47 5.68
C ILE A 174 12.73 -3.43 5.30
N GLU A 175 12.02 -2.40 5.74
CA GLU A 175 10.65 -2.11 5.32
C GLU A 175 10.63 -0.82 4.51
N LEU A 176 10.14 -0.93 3.28
CA LEU A 176 10.12 0.13 2.27
C LEU A 176 8.67 0.50 2.01
N ALA A 177 8.39 1.80 1.94
CA ALA A 177 7.02 2.30 1.77
C ALA A 177 6.90 3.32 0.65
N HIS A 178 5.83 3.20 -0.13
CA HIS A 178 5.28 4.27 -0.95
C HIS A 178 4.07 4.88 -0.26
N ASP A 179 4.11 6.20 -0.08
CA ASP A 179 3.00 7.00 0.38
C ASP A 179 2.32 7.71 -0.78
N PHE A 180 0.98 7.62 -0.82
CA PHE A 180 0.11 8.23 -1.81
C PHE A 180 -0.79 9.26 -1.12
N TYR A 181 -0.44 10.53 -1.25
CA TYR A 181 -1.22 11.65 -0.73
C TYR A 181 -2.29 12.08 -1.73
N ASN A 182 -3.38 12.66 -1.24
CA ASN A 182 -4.54 13.08 -2.03
C ASN A 182 -5.22 11.94 -2.81
N ALA A 183 -4.96 10.69 -2.45
CA ALA A 183 -5.59 9.53 -3.07
C ALA A 183 -6.88 9.16 -2.32
N PRO A 184 -7.98 8.86 -3.03
CA PRO A 184 -9.20 8.37 -2.41
C PRO A 184 -9.01 6.93 -1.88
N PRO A 185 -9.71 6.49 -0.82
CA PRO A 185 -9.51 5.18 -0.20
C PRO A 185 -9.56 3.98 -1.16
N GLU A 186 -10.42 4.06 -2.18
CA GLU A 186 -10.59 3.06 -3.25
C GLU A 186 -9.30 2.84 -4.05
N PHE A 187 -8.37 3.80 -4.02
CA PHE A 187 -7.05 3.64 -4.64
C PHE A 187 -6.26 2.47 -4.00
N LEU A 188 -6.51 2.09 -2.74
CA LEU A 188 -5.95 0.85 -2.17
C LEU A 188 -6.44 -0.39 -2.91
N THR A 189 -7.71 -0.40 -3.34
CA THR A 189 -8.26 -1.47 -4.19
C THR A 189 -7.55 -1.51 -5.53
N ALA A 190 -7.35 -0.34 -6.15
CA ALA A 190 -6.62 -0.24 -7.40
C ALA A 190 -5.16 -0.73 -7.26
N LEU A 191 -4.46 -0.35 -6.19
CA LEU A 191 -3.09 -0.81 -5.89
C LEU A 191 -3.04 -2.33 -5.67
N PHE A 192 -3.97 -2.89 -4.89
CA PHE A 192 -4.03 -4.33 -4.63
C PHE A 192 -4.29 -5.13 -5.91
N LYS A 193 -5.22 -4.68 -6.76
CA LYS A 193 -5.50 -5.35 -8.04
C LYS A 193 -4.30 -5.32 -8.99
N SER A 194 -3.52 -4.25 -8.92
CA SER A 194 -2.44 -3.98 -9.87
C SER A 194 -1.06 -4.44 -9.42
N ILE A 195 -0.78 -4.63 -8.13
CA ILE A 195 0.58 -4.93 -7.70
C ILE A 195 1.11 -6.24 -8.30
N GLN A 196 2.38 -6.20 -8.72
CA GLN A 196 3.14 -7.33 -9.22
C GLN A 196 3.60 -8.23 -8.06
N PHE A 197 2.70 -9.04 -7.54
CA PHE A 197 3.08 -10.09 -6.60
C PHE A 197 3.90 -11.19 -7.29
N ASP A 198 4.83 -11.79 -6.56
CA ASP A 198 5.49 -13.02 -7.01
C ASP A 198 4.48 -14.18 -7.08
N ALA A 199 4.81 -15.20 -7.86
CA ALA A 199 3.87 -16.27 -8.17
C ALA A 199 3.44 -17.07 -6.92
N ASP A 200 4.33 -17.15 -5.93
CA ASP A 200 4.17 -17.83 -4.64
C ASP A 200 3.56 -16.96 -3.54
N ALA A 201 3.13 -15.74 -3.87
CA ALA A 201 2.42 -14.88 -2.93
C ALA A 201 1.14 -15.56 -2.43
N HIS A 202 0.98 -15.60 -1.11
CA HIS A 202 -0.07 -16.36 -0.43
C HIS A 202 -0.56 -15.62 0.83
N SER A 203 -1.44 -16.25 1.61
CA SER A 203 -2.01 -15.63 2.82
C SER A 203 -2.61 -14.23 2.58
N ILE A 204 -3.21 -14.02 1.41
CA ILE A 204 -3.81 -12.75 1.01
C ILE A 204 -5.08 -12.53 1.83
N ARG A 205 -5.10 -11.46 2.62
CA ARG A 205 -6.15 -11.22 3.62
C ARG A 205 -6.37 -9.74 3.89
N VAL A 206 -7.55 -9.43 4.45
CA VAL A 206 -7.78 -8.21 5.20
C VAL A 206 -7.75 -8.47 6.69
N PHE A 207 -7.26 -7.52 7.46
CA PHE A 207 -7.24 -7.59 8.91
C PHE A 207 -7.17 -6.20 9.53
N ARG A 208 -7.77 -6.02 10.71
CA ARG A 208 -7.67 -4.78 11.48
C ARG A 208 -6.86 -4.99 12.76
N LEU A 209 -7.18 -6.04 13.50
CA LEU A 209 -6.43 -6.47 14.68
C LEU A 209 -5.81 -7.87 14.47
N LYS A 210 -4.83 -8.19 15.32
CA LYS A 210 -4.21 -9.53 15.31
C LYS A 210 -5.28 -10.58 15.59
N GLY A 211 -5.46 -11.53 14.66
CA GLY A 211 -6.45 -12.61 14.76
C GLY A 211 -7.75 -12.35 13.98
N GLU A 212 -8.01 -11.12 13.54
CA GLU A 212 -9.19 -10.76 12.72
C GLU A 212 -8.90 -10.92 11.21
N ASN A 213 -8.26 -12.03 10.82
CA ASN A 213 -7.96 -12.27 9.40
C ASN A 213 -9.25 -12.69 8.67
N GLN A 214 -9.55 -12.02 7.56
CA GLN A 214 -10.63 -12.39 6.65
C GLN A 214 -10.10 -12.45 5.22
N THR A 215 -10.72 -13.26 4.38
CA THR A 215 -10.44 -13.25 2.94
C THR A 215 -10.81 -11.89 2.34
N ILE A 216 -10.12 -11.50 1.27
CA ILE A 216 -10.49 -10.30 0.53
C ILE A 216 -11.85 -10.57 -0.15
N PRO A 217 -12.90 -9.77 0.13
CA PRO A 217 -14.18 -9.91 -0.55
C PRO A 217 -14.02 -9.59 -2.04
N TYR A 218 -14.80 -10.27 -2.88
CA TYR A 218 -14.76 -10.04 -4.32
C TYR A 218 -15.45 -8.73 -4.70
N GLU A 219 -16.41 -8.27 -3.90
CA GLU A 219 -17.27 -7.12 -4.19
C GLU A 219 -16.59 -5.79 -3.82
N PRO A 220 -16.44 -4.84 -4.77
CA PRO A 220 -15.79 -3.55 -4.55
C PRO A 220 -16.33 -2.75 -3.36
N ILE A 221 -17.65 -2.66 -3.22
CA ILE A 221 -18.30 -1.88 -2.15
C ILE A 221 -18.01 -2.46 -0.76
N ARG A 222 -18.07 -3.80 -0.63
CA ARG A 222 -17.78 -4.49 0.63
C ARG A 222 -16.34 -4.29 1.05
N PHE A 223 -15.41 -4.35 0.09
CA PHE A 223 -14.00 -4.11 0.37
C PHE A 223 -13.71 -2.66 0.77
N LYS A 224 -14.29 -1.69 0.05
CA LYS A 224 -14.21 -0.26 0.41
C LYS A 224 -14.66 -0.04 1.85
N ASN A 225 -15.80 -0.62 2.25
CA ASN A 225 -16.31 -0.46 3.60
C ASN A 225 -15.36 -1.01 4.67
N LEU A 226 -14.71 -2.17 4.42
CA LEU A 226 -13.67 -2.69 5.31
C LEU A 226 -12.47 -1.73 5.42
N LEU A 227 -11.99 -1.21 4.30
CA LEU A 227 -10.87 -0.24 4.29
C LEU A 227 -11.22 1.04 5.07
N LEU A 228 -12.44 1.56 4.91
CA LEU A 228 -12.94 2.73 5.65
C LEU A 228 -13.06 2.46 7.16
N GLN A 229 -13.40 1.23 7.55
CA GLN A 229 -13.42 0.77 8.95
C GLN A 229 -12.02 0.51 9.53
N GLY A 230 -10.95 0.77 8.77
CA GLY A 230 -9.56 0.66 9.21
C GLY A 230 -8.95 -0.73 9.05
N PHE A 231 -9.54 -1.60 8.22
CA PHE A 231 -8.87 -2.83 7.81
C PHE A 231 -7.70 -2.52 6.88
N ASN A 232 -6.67 -3.35 6.99
CA ASN A 232 -5.44 -3.33 6.21
C ASN A 232 -5.41 -4.57 5.31
N ILE A 233 -4.64 -4.50 4.23
CA ILE A 233 -4.37 -5.62 3.33
C ILE A 233 -3.01 -6.20 3.70
N GLY A 234 -2.96 -7.52 3.95
CA GLY A 234 -1.71 -8.25 4.19
C GLY A 234 -1.53 -9.38 3.20
N VAL A 235 -0.32 -9.56 2.70
CA VAL A 235 0.07 -10.69 1.83
C VAL A 235 1.37 -11.28 2.38
N ASN A 236 1.42 -12.61 2.47
CA ASN A 236 2.41 -13.40 3.19
C ASN A 236 2.37 -13.17 4.73
N ASP A 237 3.13 -13.95 5.51
CA ASP A 237 3.31 -13.84 6.96
C ASP A 237 4.63 -13.15 7.29
N TYR A 238 4.54 -11.96 7.90
CA TYR A 238 5.69 -11.13 8.28
C TYR A 238 6.68 -11.78 9.27
N ARG A 239 6.33 -12.93 9.86
CA ARG A 239 7.18 -13.67 10.80
C ARG A 239 7.93 -14.83 10.16
N LYS A 240 7.41 -15.36 9.06
CA LYS A 240 7.89 -16.60 8.45
C LYS A 240 8.48 -16.37 7.07
N ASP A 241 7.91 -15.44 6.32
CA ASP A 241 8.28 -15.21 4.93
C ASP A 241 9.31 -14.10 4.79
N ASP A 242 10.18 -14.26 3.79
CA ASP A 242 11.21 -13.28 3.45
C ASP A 242 10.63 -11.98 2.90
N VAL A 243 9.43 -12.05 2.31
CA VAL A 243 8.73 -10.91 1.71
C VAL A 243 7.34 -10.81 2.30
N TYR A 244 6.99 -9.64 2.83
CA TYR A 244 5.65 -9.33 3.33
C TYR A 244 5.15 -8.02 2.75
N TYR A 245 3.92 -8.00 2.24
CA TYR A 245 3.29 -6.79 1.71
C TYR A 245 2.19 -6.31 2.65
N HIS A 246 2.08 -4.98 2.77
CA HIS A 246 1.10 -4.36 3.64
C HIS A 246 0.55 -3.07 3.02
N PHE A 247 -0.78 -2.95 2.97
CA PHE A 247 -1.42 -1.76 2.40
C PHE A 247 -2.51 -1.25 3.31
N TYR A 248 -2.55 0.05 3.56
CA TYR A 248 -3.47 0.63 4.52
C TYR A 248 -3.57 2.14 4.42
N PHE A 249 -4.53 2.69 5.16
CA PHE A 249 -4.67 4.13 5.35
C PHE A 249 -3.81 4.57 6.55
N LYS A 250 -2.71 5.29 6.28
CA LYS A 250 -1.81 5.81 7.29
C LYS A 250 -2.36 7.10 7.91
N LYS A 251 -2.97 6.96 9.09
CA LYS A 251 -3.53 8.06 9.90
C LYS A 251 -2.83 8.27 11.24
N THR A 252 -1.85 7.44 11.57
CA THR A 252 -1.13 7.50 12.85
C THR A 252 0.38 7.43 12.65
N ASP A 253 1.14 8.00 13.58
CA ASP A 253 2.60 7.89 13.62
C ASP A 253 3.05 6.51 14.15
N TYR A 254 4.37 6.30 14.30
CA TYR A 254 4.92 5.04 14.86
C TYR A 254 4.57 4.83 16.34
N ASN A 255 4.19 5.89 17.08
CA ASN A 255 3.70 5.83 18.45
C ASN A 255 2.18 5.66 18.53
N LYS A 256 1.51 5.41 17.40
CA LYS A 256 0.05 5.31 17.27
C LYS A 256 -0.70 6.61 17.59
N ARG A 257 -0.01 7.75 17.58
CA ARG A 257 -0.66 9.06 17.74
C ARG A 257 -1.30 9.48 16.42
N PRO A 258 -2.51 10.07 16.44
CA PRO A 258 -3.12 10.60 15.23
C PRO A 258 -2.21 11.59 14.51
N LEU A 259 -2.14 11.47 13.19
CA LEU A 259 -1.49 12.44 12.32
C LEU A 259 -2.48 13.57 11.97
N PRO A 260 -1.97 14.79 11.73
CA PRO A 260 -2.76 15.85 11.10
C PRO A 260 -3.38 15.37 9.78
N HIS A 261 -4.56 15.90 9.43
CA HIS A 261 -5.32 15.43 8.27
C HIS A 261 -4.54 15.63 6.95
N GLU A 262 -3.75 16.69 6.86
CA GLU A 262 -2.86 16.98 5.74
C GLU A 262 -1.73 15.94 5.55
N GLU A 263 -1.43 15.15 6.58
CA GLU A 263 -0.46 14.05 6.52
C GLU A 263 -1.11 12.68 6.26
N TRP A 264 -2.44 12.63 6.20
CA TRP A 264 -3.15 11.39 5.87
C TRP A 264 -2.82 10.96 4.45
N ARG A 265 -2.54 9.67 4.30
CA ARG A 265 -2.09 9.09 3.05
C ARG A 265 -2.37 7.60 2.99
N LEU A 266 -2.54 7.08 1.80
CA LEU A 266 -2.55 5.63 1.59
C LEU A 266 -1.11 5.16 1.51
N ARG A 267 -0.83 3.97 2.03
CA ARG A 267 0.53 3.43 2.06
C ARG A 267 0.57 2.03 1.49
N ALA A 268 1.57 1.77 0.66
CA ALA A 268 1.97 0.44 0.23
C ALA A 268 3.38 0.15 0.76
N GLU A 269 3.51 -0.89 1.57
CA GLU A 269 4.75 -1.33 2.21
C GLU A 269 5.18 -2.70 1.66
N VAL A 270 6.48 -2.88 1.54
CA VAL A 270 7.11 -4.20 1.42
C VAL A 270 8.19 -4.33 2.48
N ARG A 271 8.14 -5.42 3.25
CA ARG A 271 9.20 -5.83 4.17
C ARG A 271 9.99 -6.95 3.53
N LEU A 272 11.31 -6.81 3.58
CA LEU A 272 12.28 -7.83 3.21
C LEU A 272 13.00 -8.28 4.48
N SER A 273 13.00 -9.59 4.75
CA SER A 273 13.63 -10.23 5.92
C SER A 273 14.77 -11.16 5.48
N ASN A 274 15.48 -11.75 6.44
CA ASN A 274 16.57 -12.72 6.22
C ASN A 274 17.68 -12.20 5.30
N LEU A 275 17.92 -10.89 5.33
CA LEU A 275 18.96 -10.24 4.54
C LEU A 275 20.34 -10.41 5.20
N ASN A 276 21.39 -10.25 4.40
CA ASN A 276 22.76 -10.20 4.90
C ASN A 276 23.60 -9.21 4.07
N HIS A 277 23.15 -7.96 4.02
CA HIS A 277 23.83 -6.89 3.27
C HIS A 277 24.71 -6.03 4.17
N ALA A 278 25.79 -5.46 3.62
CA ALA A 278 26.56 -4.44 4.33
C ALA A 278 25.76 -3.12 4.38
N LEU A 279 26.10 -2.20 5.28
CA LEU A 279 25.42 -0.89 5.34
C LEU A 279 25.69 -0.05 4.08
N GLU A 280 26.85 -0.26 3.45
CA GLU A 280 27.29 0.37 2.22
C GLU A 280 26.39 0.00 1.03
N ASP A 281 25.74 -1.17 1.08
CA ASP A 281 24.83 -1.66 0.04
C ASP A 281 23.43 -1.04 0.12
N LEU A 282 23.13 -0.22 1.14
CA LEU A 282 21.78 0.24 1.42
C LEU A 282 21.11 0.93 0.22
N SER A 283 21.85 1.76 -0.54
CA SER A 283 21.30 2.43 -1.72
C SER A 283 20.83 1.43 -2.79
N ASN A 284 21.60 0.36 -3.01
CA ASN A 284 21.26 -0.70 -3.96
C ASN A 284 20.12 -1.57 -3.42
N LEU A 285 20.12 -1.89 -2.12
CA LEU A 285 19.06 -2.64 -1.46
C LEU A 285 17.71 -1.89 -1.51
N VAL A 286 17.71 -0.58 -1.33
CA VAL A 286 16.52 0.26 -1.49
C VAL A 286 15.98 0.14 -2.92
N LYS A 287 16.84 0.32 -3.93
CA LYS A 287 16.44 0.23 -5.35
C LYS A 287 15.91 -1.16 -5.71
N SER A 288 16.57 -2.23 -5.28
CA SER A 288 16.14 -3.60 -5.58
C SER A 288 14.88 -3.98 -4.83
N GLY A 289 14.76 -3.58 -3.56
CA GLY A 289 13.59 -3.88 -2.73
C GLY A 289 12.32 -3.20 -3.23
N PHE A 290 12.40 -1.93 -3.66
CA PHE A 290 11.26 -1.24 -4.26
C PHE A 290 10.77 -1.86 -5.58
N LYS A 291 11.56 -2.72 -6.25
CA LYS A 291 11.05 -3.48 -7.42
C LYS A 291 9.90 -4.42 -7.05
N LYS A 292 9.76 -4.82 -5.77
CA LYS A 292 8.62 -5.59 -5.28
C LYS A 292 7.33 -4.77 -5.22
N LEU A 293 7.41 -3.44 -5.18
CA LEU A 293 6.26 -2.52 -5.25
C LEU A 293 6.08 -1.96 -6.67
N THR A 294 6.07 -2.84 -7.66
CA THR A 294 5.78 -2.50 -9.07
C THR A 294 4.33 -2.81 -9.38
N PHE A 295 3.68 -2.00 -10.22
CA PHE A 295 2.25 -2.12 -10.53
C PHE A 295 1.99 -2.43 -12.00
N THR A 296 0.91 -3.15 -12.25
CA THR A 296 0.40 -3.57 -13.55
C THR A 296 -0.90 -2.82 -13.88
N GLN A 297 -1.44 -3.02 -15.06
CA GLN A 297 -2.72 -2.50 -15.48
C GLN A 297 -3.32 -3.42 -16.55
N LEU A 298 -4.58 -3.19 -16.91
CA LEU A 298 -5.14 -3.80 -18.10
C LEU A 298 -4.40 -3.31 -19.35
N ALA A 299 -4.09 -4.23 -20.25
CA ALA A 299 -3.57 -3.90 -21.57
C ALA A 299 -4.68 -3.25 -22.42
N ASP A 300 -4.29 -2.38 -23.36
CA ASP A 300 -5.23 -1.73 -24.28
C ASP A 300 -5.96 -2.76 -25.16
N THR A 301 -5.34 -3.91 -25.39
CA THR A 301 -5.91 -5.04 -26.13
C THR A 301 -6.85 -5.92 -25.30
N ALA A 302 -7.14 -5.57 -24.04
CA ALA A 302 -8.06 -6.34 -23.20
C ALA A 302 -9.49 -6.29 -23.77
N THR A 303 -10.16 -7.44 -23.82
CA THR A 303 -11.54 -7.55 -24.31
C THR A 303 -12.53 -6.87 -23.37
N THR A 304 -13.73 -6.56 -23.87
CA THR A 304 -14.82 -6.00 -23.04
C THR A 304 -15.13 -6.87 -21.83
N GLU A 305 -15.13 -8.19 -22.00
CA GLU A 305 -15.35 -9.15 -20.91
C GLU A 305 -14.23 -9.09 -19.85
N GLN A 306 -12.96 -9.03 -20.28
CA GLN A 306 -11.83 -8.90 -19.36
C GLN A 306 -11.87 -7.58 -18.59
N ARG A 307 -12.24 -6.48 -19.25
CA ARG A 307 -12.42 -5.17 -18.62
C ARG A 307 -13.55 -5.19 -17.60
N LYS A 308 -14.68 -5.82 -17.95
CA LYS A 308 -15.82 -6.01 -17.03
C LYS A 308 -15.40 -6.84 -15.83
N PHE A 309 -14.74 -7.97 -16.04
CA PHE A 309 -14.29 -8.85 -14.97
C PHE A 309 -13.27 -8.17 -14.05
N TYR A 310 -12.31 -7.43 -14.62
CA TYR A 310 -11.35 -6.65 -13.84
C TYR A 310 -12.04 -5.58 -13.00
N SER A 311 -13.09 -4.94 -13.51
CA SER A 311 -13.78 -3.85 -12.79
C SER A 311 -14.66 -4.39 -11.67
N LEU A 312 -15.46 -5.43 -11.94
CA LEU A 312 -16.47 -5.95 -11.03
C LEU A 312 -15.90 -6.79 -9.88
N TYR A 313 -14.70 -7.36 -10.03
CA TYR A 313 -14.14 -8.27 -9.03
C TYR A 313 -12.80 -7.79 -8.49
N ILE A 314 -12.62 -7.96 -7.18
CA ILE A 314 -11.35 -7.71 -6.51
C ILE A 314 -10.55 -9.01 -6.50
N ARG A 315 -9.46 -9.01 -7.27
CA ARG A 315 -8.47 -10.09 -7.34
C ARG A 315 -7.07 -9.52 -7.52
N PRO A 316 -6.00 -10.25 -7.13
CA PRO A 316 -4.62 -9.84 -7.38
C PRO A 316 -4.25 -10.07 -8.86
N TYR A 317 -4.82 -9.29 -9.79
CA TYR A 317 -4.61 -9.49 -11.23
C TYR A 317 -3.15 -9.34 -11.65
N GLY A 318 -2.36 -8.55 -10.91
CA GLY A 318 -0.92 -8.40 -11.11
C GLY A 318 -0.06 -9.54 -10.55
N GLN A 319 -0.62 -10.57 -9.91
CA GLN A 319 0.18 -11.71 -9.46
C GLN A 319 0.78 -12.47 -10.65
N LYS A 320 2.08 -12.77 -10.58
CA LYS A 320 2.77 -13.54 -11.61
C LYS A 320 2.20 -14.95 -11.71
N LEU A 321 2.25 -15.52 -12.91
CA LEU A 321 1.89 -16.91 -13.18
C LEU A 321 2.95 -17.85 -12.59
N SER A 322 2.50 -18.95 -11.98
CA SER A 322 3.39 -20.04 -11.51
C SER A 322 4.17 -20.69 -12.65
N SER A 323 3.59 -20.70 -13.85
CA SER A 323 4.23 -21.16 -15.09
C SER A 323 4.13 -20.05 -16.14
N PRO A 324 5.22 -19.32 -16.41
CA PRO A 324 5.24 -18.26 -17.41
C PRO A 324 4.84 -18.76 -18.81
N ILE A 325 4.08 -17.96 -19.54
CA ILE A 325 3.58 -18.32 -20.88
C ILE A 325 4.66 -17.99 -21.91
N LEU A 326 5.03 -18.93 -22.76
CA LEU A 326 5.89 -18.66 -23.91
C LEU A 326 5.06 -18.04 -25.03
N LYS A 327 5.42 -16.84 -25.48
CA LYS A 327 4.81 -16.18 -26.65
C LYS A 327 5.90 -15.55 -27.52
N ASN A 328 5.95 -15.93 -28.79
CA ASN A 328 6.95 -15.45 -29.76
C ASN A 328 8.40 -15.57 -29.24
N GLY A 329 8.72 -16.68 -28.56
CA GLY A 329 10.05 -16.92 -27.97
C GLY A 329 10.34 -16.18 -26.66
N HIS A 330 9.39 -15.40 -26.13
CA HIS A 330 9.55 -14.66 -24.86
C HIS A 330 8.60 -15.18 -23.79
N TYR A 331 9.12 -15.40 -22.58
CA TYR A 331 8.31 -15.75 -21.42
C TYR A 331 7.55 -14.53 -20.92
N ARG A 332 6.28 -14.74 -20.57
CA ARG A 332 5.39 -13.76 -19.96
C ARG A 332 4.99 -14.19 -18.58
N ASP A 333 5.27 -13.30 -17.62
CA ASP A 333 4.94 -13.51 -16.22
C ASP A 333 3.45 -13.29 -15.90
N PHE A 334 2.67 -12.71 -16.82
CA PHE A 334 1.28 -12.33 -16.56
C PHE A 334 0.31 -12.85 -17.61
N LYS A 335 -0.99 -12.82 -17.26
CA LYS A 335 -2.09 -13.04 -18.20
C LYS A 335 -1.97 -12.05 -19.38
N ASN A 336 -2.36 -12.49 -20.57
CA ASN A 336 -2.16 -11.73 -21.81
C ASN A 336 -2.79 -10.32 -21.83
N PHE A 337 -3.82 -10.10 -21.01
CA PHE A 337 -4.53 -8.83 -20.88
C PHE A 337 -4.02 -7.94 -19.74
N ILE A 338 -2.93 -8.33 -19.08
CA ILE A 338 -2.26 -7.55 -18.02
C ILE A 338 -0.88 -7.12 -18.54
N CYS A 339 -0.53 -5.85 -18.35
CA CYS A 339 0.76 -5.29 -18.70
C CYS A 339 1.29 -4.37 -17.59
N THR A 340 2.53 -3.94 -17.68
CA THR A 340 3.13 -3.01 -16.70
C THR A 340 2.47 -1.64 -16.76
N ASN A 341 2.13 -1.05 -15.61
CA ASN A 341 1.68 0.35 -15.54
C ASN A 341 2.90 1.27 -15.65
N GLN A 342 3.25 1.66 -16.87
CA GLN A 342 4.46 2.46 -17.12
C GLN A 342 4.41 3.81 -16.40
N ASN A 343 3.26 4.51 -16.45
CA ASN A 343 3.11 5.84 -15.89
C ASN A 343 3.33 5.85 -14.36
N LEU A 344 2.61 5.00 -13.62
CA LEU A 344 2.77 4.89 -12.17
C LEU A 344 4.20 4.46 -11.80
N ASN A 345 4.72 3.42 -12.46
CA ASN A 345 6.04 2.90 -12.13
C ASN A 345 7.18 3.89 -12.45
N GLU A 346 7.04 4.74 -13.46
CA GLU A 346 7.98 5.85 -13.68
C GLU A 346 8.02 6.80 -12.48
N ARG A 347 6.86 7.16 -11.92
CA ARG A 347 6.78 8.03 -10.74
C ARG A 347 7.37 7.41 -9.50
N LEU A 348 7.09 6.13 -9.28
CA LEU A 348 7.68 5.38 -8.18
C LEU A 348 9.21 5.33 -8.34
N ARG A 349 9.73 5.06 -9.54
CA ARG A 349 11.17 5.05 -9.81
C ARG A 349 11.84 6.40 -9.56
N GLU A 350 11.23 7.51 -9.97
CA GLU A 350 11.74 8.86 -9.69
C GLU A 350 11.83 9.12 -8.18
N SER A 351 10.76 8.78 -7.45
CA SER A 351 10.70 8.92 -5.99
C SER A 351 11.75 8.03 -5.28
N VAL A 352 11.91 6.78 -5.74
CA VAL A 352 12.94 5.86 -5.22
C VAL A 352 14.35 6.34 -5.52
N LYS A 353 14.60 6.89 -6.72
CA LYS A 353 15.90 7.47 -7.08
C LYS A 353 16.26 8.60 -6.10
N ASN A 354 15.32 9.53 -5.86
CA ASN A 354 15.49 10.63 -4.92
C ASN A 354 15.77 10.17 -3.49
N LEU A 355 15.11 9.11 -3.02
CA LEU A 355 15.39 8.49 -1.74
C LEU A 355 16.79 7.84 -1.72
N SER A 356 17.11 7.02 -2.72
CA SER A 356 18.36 6.26 -2.79
C SER A 356 19.60 7.12 -2.83
N ASN A 357 19.51 8.35 -3.37
CA ASN A 357 20.59 9.33 -3.40
C ASN A 357 20.93 9.92 -2.01
N LYS A 358 20.11 9.65 -0.99
CA LYS A 358 20.36 10.11 0.39
C LYS A 358 21.24 9.15 1.21
N PHE A 359 21.66 8.02 0.61
CA PHE A 359 22.45 6.95 1.21
C PHE A 359 23.68 6.66 0.36
#